data_AF-A0A954DW89-F1
#
_entry.id   AF-A0A954DW89-F1
#
_cell.length_a   1.000
_cell.length_b   1.000
_cell.length_c   1.000
_cell.angle_alpha   90.00
_cell.angle_beta   90.00
_cell.angle_gamma   90.00
#
_symmetry.space_group_name_H-M   'P 1'
#
loop_
_entity.id
_entity.type
_entity.pdbx_description
1 polymer ?
#
loop_
_entity_poly.entity_id
_entity_poly.type
_entity_poly.pdbx_seq_one_letter_code
_entity_poly.pdbx_strand_id
1 'polypeptide(L)'
;MRTPEEAVSIILERATAAREREAVPLSEAAGRVLAREVLSDIDLPPFEKSAMDGYAVRSAEVSGESRLRRIGESRAGEPWTGPVGPGECVAIYTGGELPPDCDAVVMVEKSRRDGDHVVLTDDPEAGQHVCHRGEDIRAGECVLAPGRRLAARDLSLLASVGCDPVQVWRRPRVSILTTGDELVKPSEKPGPGQIREGNTLHLAAMVRAAGAEVRVCGVVPDDPLSLREAFAEALEKGDVLISTGGVSMGEYD
;
A
#
# COMPACT_ATOMS: atom_id res chain seq x y z
N MET A 1 -39.08 17.00 -6.10
CA MET A 1 -38.30 15.75 -5.97
C MET A 1 -36.83 16.14 -6.10
N ARG A 2 -35.95 15.67 -5.21
CA ARG A 2 -34.51 15.97 -5.27
C ARG A 2 -33.85 15.16 -6.39
N THR A 3 -32.78 15.67 -6.99
CA THR A 3 -31.96 14.85 -7.91
C THR A 3 -31.08 13.88 -7.12
N PRO A 4 -30.57 12.80 -7.75
CA PRO A 4 -29.60 11.92 -7.12
C PRO A 4 -28.36 12.66 -6.59
N GLU A 5 -27.86 13.64 -7.33
CA GLU A 5 -26.68 14.43 -6.96
C GLU A 5 -26.96 15.28 -5.71
N GLU A 6 -28.13 15.92 -5.64
CA GLU A 6 -28.55 16.68 -4.45
C GLU A 6 -28.68 15.77 -3.22
N ALA A 7 -29.25 14.57 -3.38
CA ALA A 7 -29.37 13.61 -2.30
C ALA A 7 -28.00 13.15 -1.79
N VAL A 8 -27.06 12.87 -2.69
CA VAL A 8 -25.67 12.50 -2.34
C VAL A 8 -24.97 13.63 -1.60
N SER A 9 -25.10 14.89 -2.05
CA SER A 9 -24.49 16.04 -1.35
C SER A 9 -24.97 16.14 0.09
N ILE A 10 -26.28 16.04 0.32
CA ILE A 10 -26.87 16.10 1.67
C ILE A 10 -26.34 14.99 2.57
N ILE A 11 -26.18 13.77 2.04
CA ILE A 11 -25.62 12.64 2.79
C ILE A 11 -24.17 12.93 3.16
N LEU A 12 -23.35 13.37 2.20
CA LEU A 12 -21.92 13.64 2.40
C LEU A 12 -21.67 14.81 3.36
N GLU A 13 -22.49 15.86 3.33
CA GLU A 13 -22.40 17.00 4.25
C GLU A 13 -22.70 16.63 5.70
N ARG A 14 -23.55 15.61 5.92
CA ARG A 14 -23.95 15.14 7.26
C ARG A 14 -23.14 13.95 7.76
N ALA A 15 -22.53 13.20 6.84
CA ALA A 15 -21.68 12.07 7.18
C ALA A 15 -20.48 12.55 7.99
N THR A 16 -20.16 11.82 9.06
CA THR A 16 -18.94 12.06 9.82
C THR A 16 -17.92 10.98 9.50
N ALA A 17 -16.68 11.38 9.26
CA ALA A 17 -15.60 10.43 9.06
C ALA A 17 -15.42 9.56 10.32
N ALA A 18 -14.98 8.31 10.12
CA ALA A 18 -14.60 7.43 11.21
C ALA A 18 -13.60 8.13 12.13
N ARG A 19 -13.81 8.03 13.45
CA ARG A 19 -12.96 8.70 14.45
C ARG A 19 -11.97 7.74 15.12
N GLU A 20 -12.25 6.45 15.04
CA GLU A 20 -11.46 5.41 15.65
C GLU A 20 -10.33 4.97 14.73
N ARG A 21 -9.13 4.92 15.31
CA ARG A 21 -7.91 4.48 14.66
C ARG A 21 -7.47 3.16 15.26
N GLU A 22 -6.88 2.32 14.45
CA GLU A 22 -6.30 1.06 14.90
C GLU A 22 -4.95 0.81 14.20
N ALA A 23 -4.11 0.04 14.87
CA ALA A 23 -2.85 -0.44 14.32
C ALA A 23 -3.09 -1.83 13.74
N VAL A 24 -2.75 -2.04 12.47
CA VAL A 24 -2.82 -3.35 11.83
C VAL A 24 -1.44 -3.75 11.29
N PRO A 25 -1.12 -5.05 11.24
CA PRO A 25 0.05 -5.51 10.51
C PRO A 25 0.02 -5.00 9.07
N LEU A 26 1.19 -4.67 8.51
CA LEU A 26 1.30 -4.21 7.12
C LEU A 26 0.67 -5.21 6.13
N SER A 27 0.77 -6.50 6.41
CA SER A 27 0.13 -7.58 5.63
C SER A 27 -1.40 -7.50 5.56
N GLU A 28 -2.05 -6.82 6.51
CA GLU A 28 -3.50 -6.64 6.60
C GLU A 28 -3.96 -5.22 6.21
N ALA A 29 -3.02 -4.33 5.86
CA ALA A 29 -3.29 -2.93 5.57
C ALA A 29 -3.89 -2.71 4.16
N ALA A 30 -3.88 -3.72 3.28
CA ALA A 30 -4.45 -3.62 1.94
C ALA A 30 -5.94 -3.21 1.97
N GLY A 31 -6.29 -2.17 1.20
CA GLY A 31 -7.65 -1.63 1.12
C GLY A 31 -8.10 -0.84 2.34
N ARG A 32 -7.28 -0.72 3.39
CA ARG A 32 -7.53 0.15 4.55
C ARG A 32 -7.27 1.61 4.18
N VAL A 33 -7.79 2.53 4.99
CA VAL A 33 -7.54 3.97 4.83
C VAL A 33 -6.52 4.41 5.87
N LEU A 34 -5.41 4.97 5.41
CA LEU A 34 -4.32 5.43 6.26
C LEU A 34 -4.79 6.57 7.18
N ALA A 35 -4.48 6.49 8.47
CA ALA A 35 -4.97 7.44 9.48
C ALA A 35 -3.94 8.45 9.96
N ARG A 36 -2.65 8.19 9.72
CA ARG A 36 -1.55 9.11 10.01
C ARG A 36 -0.63 9.20 8.81
N GLU A 37 0.03 10.34 8.67
CA GLU A 37 1.15 10.41 7.73
C GLU A 37 2.21 9.38 8.10
N VAL A 38 2.91 8.89 7.09
CA VAL A 38 4.07 8.00 7.27
C VAL A 38 5.29 8.73 6.78
N LEU A 39 6.29 8.83 7.65
CA LEU A 39 7.58 9.41 7.35
C LEU A 39 8.60 8.30 7.13
N SER A 40 9.60 8.55 6.30
CA SER A 40 10.71 7.60 6.15
C SER A 40 11.60 7.59 7.38
N ASP A 41 11.95 6.41 7.90
CA ASP A 41 12.91 6.27 9.00
C ASP A 41 14.37 6.25 8.51
N ILE A 42 14.57 5.96 7.23
CA ILE A 42 15.87 5.88 6.56
C ILE A 42 15.89 6.69 5.26
N ASP A 43 17.09 6.91 4.73
CA ASP A 43 17.25 7.32 3.34
C ASP A 43 17.04 6.12 2.41
N LEU A 44 16.51 6.36 1.22
CA LEU A 44 16.38 5.37 0.15
C LEU A 44 17.08 5.88 -1.13
N PRO A 45 18.07 5.14 -1.66
CA PRO A 45 18.78 4.04 -1.00
C PRO A 45 19.50 4.51 0.29
N PRO A 46 19.77 3.61 1.25
CA PRO A 46 20.38 3.99 2.54
C PRO A 46 21.90 4.24 2.47
N PHE A 47 22.52 3.89 1.35
CA PHE A 47 23.94 4.06 1.06
C PHE A 47 24.11 4.29 -0.45
N GLU A 48 25.29 4.76 -0.85
CA GLU A 48 25.65 4.84 -2.27
C GLU A 48 25.82 3.44 -2.84
N LYS A 49 25.12 3.14 -3.93
CA LYS A 49 25.11 1.80 -4.52
C LYS A 49 25.37 1.86 -6.02
N SER A 50 25.91 0.79 -6.57
CA SER A 50 26.10 0.70 -8.01
C SER A 50 24.77 0.54 -8.75
N ALA A 51 24.58 1.31 -9.82
CA ALA A 51 23.48 1.15 -10.77
C ALA A 51 23.74 0.04 -11.80
N MET A 52 25.00 -0.40 -11.96
CA MET A 52 25.44 -1.33 -13.01
C MET A 52 26.37 -2.41 -12.45
N ASP A 53 26.58 -3.48 -13.20
CA ASP A 53 27.66 -4.44 -12.94
C ASP A 53 28.97 -3.92 -13.54
N GLY A 54 30.07 -3.98 -12.80
CA GLY A 54 31.33 -3.39 -13.24
C GLY A 54 32.42 -3.33 -12.17
N TYR A 55 33.15 -2.22 -12.17
CA TYR A 55 34.28 -1.97 -11.26
C TYR A 55 34.13 -0.62 -10.61
N ALA A 56 34.07 -0.59 -9.27
CA ALA A 56 34.15 0.63 -8.49
C ALA A 56 35.58 1.14 -8.53
N VAL A 57 35.73 2.41 -8.92
CA VAL A 57 37.01 3.06 -9.17
C VAL A 57 37.07 4.46 -8.57
N ARG A 58 38.29 4.98 -8.47
CA ARG A 58 38.56 6.39 -8.28
C ARG A 58 38.61 7.03 -9.67
N SER A 59 37.56 7.75 -10.06
CA SER A 59 37.36 8.31 -11.41
C SER A 59 38.58 9.06 -11.94
N ALA A 60 39.24 9.86 -11.08
CA ALA A 60 40.44 10.62 -11.41
C ALA A 60 41.67 9.79 -11.82
N GLU A 61 41.68 8.49 -11.57
CA GLU A 61 42.77 7.57 -11.94
C GLU A 61 42.46 6.75 -13.20
N VAL A 62 41.26 6.90 -13.77
CA VAL A 62 40.83 6.18 -14.96
C VAL A 62 40.72 7.16 -16.12
N SER A 63 41.58 6.96 -17.12
CA SER A 63 41.50 7.68 -18.38
C SER A 63 41.92 6.79 -19.55
N GLY A 64 41.15 6.80 -20.64
CA GLY A 64 41.37 5.99 -21.83
C GLY A 64 41.46 4.50 -21.50
N GLU A 65 42.60 3.88 -21.82
CA GLU A 65 42.90 2.50 -21.41
C GLU A 65 43.69 2.50 -20.11
N SER A 66 43.06 2.12 -19.00
CA SER A 66 43.66 2.09 -17.66
C SER A 66 43.67 0.67 -17.10
N ARG A 67 44.79 0.25 -16.51
CA ARG A 67 44.95 -1.08 -15.91
C ARG A 67 44.99 -0.98 -14.40
N LEU A 68 43.98 -1.49 -13.72
CA LEU A 68 43.84 -1.47 -12.26
C LEU A 68 43.93 -2.89 -11.70
N ARG A 69 44.44 -3.02 -10.47
CA ARG A 69 44.44 -4.28 -9.72
C ARG A 69 43.07 -4.50 -9.09
N ARG A 70 42.45 -5.64 -9.36
CA ARG A 70 41.21 -6.04 -8.70
C ARG A 70 41.54 -6.65 -7.33
N ILE A 71 41.17 -5.94 -6.27
CA ILE A 71 41.53 -6.34 -4.90
C ILE A 71 40.43 -7.09 -4.15
N GLY A 72 39.20 -7.07 -4.68
CA GLY A 72 38.06 -7.70 -4.04
C GLY A 72 36.78 -7.54 -4.84
N GLU A 73 35.66 -7.76 -4.16
CA GLU A 73 34.32 -7.59 -4.70
C GLU A 73 33.36 -7.00 -3.66
N SER A 74 32.38 -6.21 -4.12
CA SER A 74 31.27 -5.67 -3.33
C SER A 74 29.95 -6.13 -3.97
N ARG A 75 29.17 -6.91 -3.22
CA ARG A 75 27.90 -7.52 -3.67
C ARG A 75 26.75 -7.02 -2.81
N ALA A 76 25.52 -7.09 -3.32
CA ALA A 76 24.34 -6.76 -2.53
C ALA A 76 24.29 -7.61 -1.25
N GLY A 77 24.27 -6.96 -0.08
CA GLY A 77 24.30 -7.60 1.24
C GLY A 77 25.69 -8.02 1.75
N GLU A 78 26.73 -7.95 0.92
CA GLU A 78 28.12 -8.28 1.26
C GLU A 78 29.07 -7.18 0.74
N PRO A 79 29.13 -6.02 1.42
CA PRO A 79 29.93 -4.89 0.98
C PRO A 79 31.43 -5.16 1.16
N TRP A 80 32.24 -4.62 0.24
CA TRP A 80 33.69 -4.55 0.45
C TRP A 80 34.02 -3.52 1.54
N THR A 81 34.72 -3.94 2.59
CA THR A 81 35.05 -3.09 3.75
C THR A 81 36.53 -2.72 3.86
N GLY A 82 37.38 -3.24 2.96
CA GLY A 82 38.78 -2.87 2.90
C GLY A 82 38.99 -1.50 2.23
N PRO A 83 40.17 -0.88 2.41
CA PRO A 83 40.51 0.33 1.66
C PRO A 83 40.68 0.01 0.17
N VAL A 84 40.42 0.99 -0.70
CA VAL A 84 40.76 0.94 -2.12
C VAL A 84 41.83 1.99 -2.41
N GLY A 85 43.06 1.54 -2.65
CA GLY A 85 44.20 2.40 -2.89
C GLY A 85 44.36 2.85 -4.34
N PRO A 86 45.35 3.72 -4.62
CA PRO A 86 45.69 4.10 -5.98
C PRO A 86 46.06 2.90 -6.87
N GLY A 87 45.54 2.87 -8.09
CA GLY A 87 45.74 1.76 -9.03
C GLY A 87 44.93 0.50 -8.69
N GLU A 88 44.03 0.56 -7.70
CA GLU A 88 43.19 -0.56 -7.28
C GLU A 88 41.71 -0.31 -7.63
N CYS A 89 40.97 -1.39 -7.80
CA CYS A 89 39.52 -1.36 -8.01
C CYS A 89 38.83 -2.55 -7.34
N VAL A 90 37.54 -2.40 -7.09
CA VAL A 90 36.70 -3.48 -6.54
C VAL A 90 35.67 -3.87 -7.60
N ALA A 91 35.53 -5.17 -7.87
CA ALA A 91 34.43 -5.63 -8.71
C ALA A 91 33.11 -5.36 -7.98
N ILE A 92 32.18 -4.64 -8.59
CA ILE A 92 30.92 -4.26 -7.97
C ILE A 92 29.76 -4.70 -8.84
N TYR A 93 28.68 -5.12 -8.20
CA TYR A 93 27.48 -5.58 -8.89
C TYR A 93 26.33 -4.64 -8.58
N THR A 94 25.29 -4.67 -9.39
CA THR A 94 24.09 -3.84 -9.26
C THR A 94 23.50 -3.97 -7.86
N GLY A 95 23.34 -2.84 -7.17
CA GLY A 95 22.89 -2.77 -5.78
C GLY A 95 23.97 -3.02 -4.72
N GLY A 96 25.20 -3.36 -5.11
CA GLY A 96 26.36 -3.41 -4.21
C GLY A 96 26.72 -2.02 -3.70
N GLU A 97 27.12 -1.94 -2.43
CA GLU A 97 27.54 -0.68 -1.80
C GLU A 97 28.87 -0.21 -2.39
N LEU A 98 28.94 1.07 -2.73
CA LEU A 98 30.14 1.69 -3.27
C LEU A 98 31.19 1.82 -2.16
N PRO A 99 32.43 1.30 -2.35
CA PRO A 99 33.50 1.53 -1.38
C PRO A 99 33.74 3.03 -1.16
N PRO A 100 33.97 3.50 0.08
CA PRO A 100 34.10 4.94 0.38
C PRO A 100 35.24 5.65 -0.33
N ASP A 101 36.26 4.91 -0.78
CA ASP A 101 37.42 5.45 -1.51
C ASP A 101 37.15 5.61 -3.02
N CYS A 102 36.04 5.07 -3.53
CA CYS A 102 35.62 5.11 -4.92
C CYS A 102 34.48 6.12 -5.12
N ASP A 103 34.39 6.69 -6.31
CA ASP A 103 33.39 7.72 -6.66
C ASP A 103 32.66 7.43 -7.98
N ALA A 104 33.02 6.37 -8.72
CA ALA A 104 32.38 6.00 -9.96
C ALA A 104 32.41 4.48 -10.18
N VAL A 105 31.54 4.00 -11.08
CA VAL A 105 31.52 2.61 -11.54
C VAL A 105 31.73 2.55 -13.04
N VAL A 106 32.75 1.82 -13.50
CA VAL A 106 32.93 1.50 -14.92
C VAL A 106 32.25 0.19 -15.24
N MET A 107 31.36 0.21 -16.23
CA MET A 107 30.58 -0.95 -16.65
C MET A 107 31.45 -2.15 -17.07
N VAL A 108 30.99 -3.37 -16.82
CA VAL A 108 31.71 -4.59 -17.19
C VAL A 108 31.96 -4.68 -18.71
N GLU A 109 31.07 -4.13 -19.53
CA GLU A 109 31.17 -4.04 -20.98
C GLU A 109 32.31 -3.14 -21.45
N LYS A 110 32.78 -2.23 -20.58
CA LYS A 110 33.93 -1.35 -20.80
C LYS A 110 35.19 -1.87 -20.11
N SER A 111 35.26 -3.18 -19.90
CA SER A 111 36.36 -3.82 -19.18
C SER A 111 36.83 -5.11 -19.86
N ARG A 112 38.09 -5.47 -19.62
CA ARG A 112 38.68 -6.76 -19.98
C ARG A 112 39.50 -7.29 -18.81
N ARG A 113 39.20 -8.50 -18.35
CA ARG A 113 39.99 -9.17 -17.30
C ARG A 113 41.38 -9.55 -17.79
N ASP A 114 42.37 -9.34 -16.94
CA ASP A 114 43.78 -9.69 -17.15
C ASP A 114 44.37 -10.25 -15.84
N GLY A 115 44.09 -11.53 -15.54
CA GLY A 115 44.48 -12.16 -14.28
C GLY A 115 43.83 -11.49 -13.06
N ASP A 116 44.68 -10.96 -12.18
CA ASP A 116 44.32 -10.17 -10.99
C ASP A 116 44.11 -8.67 -11.30
N HIS A 117 44.24 -8.29 -12.57
CA HIS A 117 44.00 -6.93 -13.05
C HIS A 117 42.75 -6.88 -13.94
N VAL A 118 42.26 -5.67 -14.13
CA VAL A 118 41.26 -5.33 -15.13
C VAL A 118 41.80 -4.18 -15.98
N VAL A 119 41.59 -4.28 -17.29
CA VAL A 119 41.80 -3.19 -18.22
C VAL A 119 40.45 -2.53 -18.45
N LEU A 120 40.33 -1.25 -18.10
CA LEU A 120 39.16 -0.41 -18.32
C LEU A 120 39.38 0.44 -19.56
N THR A 121 38.34 0.61 -20.38
CA THR A 121 38.38 1.36 -21.64
C THR A 121 37.34 2.47 -21.66
N ASP A 122 37.26 3.23 -20.57
CA ASP A 122 36.28 4.27 -20.34
C ASP A 122 36.93 5.47 -19.63
N ASP A 123 36.26 6.62 -19.66
CA ASP A 123 36.68 7.85 -18.99
C ASP A 123 35.57 8.28 -18.01
N PRO A 124 35.43 7.59 -16.85
CA PRO A 124 34.28 7.81 -15.98
C PRO A 124 34.33 9.19 -15.31
N GLU A 125 33.19 9.87 -15.25
CA GLU A 125 33.01 11.05 -14.39
C GLU A 125 32.70 10.65 -12.94
N ALA A 126 33.05 11.49 -11.98
CA ALA A 126 32.65 11.28 -10.58
C ALA A 126 31.11 11.22 -10.47
N GLY A 127 30.61 10.22 -9.75
CA GLY A 127 29.18 9.89 -9.62
C GLY A 127 28.62 9.02 -10.76
N GLN A 128 29.40 8.71 -11.80
CA GLN A 128 28.89 7.91 -12.91
C GLN A 128 28.49 6.50 -12.47
N HIS A 129 27.26 6.12 -12.83
CA HIS A 129 26.63 4.84 -12.48
C HIS A 129 26.53 4.58 -10.97
N VAL A 130 26.52 5.64 -10.16
CA VAL A 130 26.25 5.59 -8.71
C VAL A 130 24.82 6.09 -8.46
N CYS A 131 24.05 5.30 -7.73
CA CYS A 131 22.81 5.74 -7.09
C CYS A 131 23.17 6.34 -5.73
N HIS A 132 22.85 7.61 -5.52
CA HIS A 132 23.22 8.32 -4.30
C HIS A 132 22.29 7.99 -3.15
N ARG A 133 22.85 8.02 -1.94
CA ARG A 133 22.07 7.87 -0.71
C ARG A 133 20.95 8.91 -0.65
N GLY A 134 19.72 8.45 -0.42
CA GLY A 134 18.55 9.31 -0.27
C GLY A 134 18.16 10.07 -1.54
N GLU A 135 18.55 9.57 -2.72
CA GLU A 135 18.14 10.16 -3.99
C GLU A 135 16.64 9.97 -4.27
N ASP A 136 16.04 8.86 -3.79
CA ASP A 136 14.61 8.59 -3.95
C ASP A 136 13.80 9.25 -2.84
N ILE A 137 14.14 8.96 -1.57
CA ILE A 137 13.43 9.43 -0.37
C ILE A 137 14.46 9.72 0.71
N ARG A 138 14.32 10.85 1.40
CA ARG A 138 15.16 11.18 2.57
C ARG A 138 14.51 10.77 3.88
N ALA A 139 15.33 10.46 4.88
CA ALA A 139 14.85 10.25 6.24
C ALA A 139 14.05 11.49 6.72
N GLY A 140 12.89 11.23 7.32
CA GLY A 140 11.94 12.26 7.78
C GLY A 140 10.99 12.79 6.70
N GLU A 141 11.18 12.44 5.43
CA GLU A 141 10.26 12.83 4.36
C GLU A 141 8.93 12.08 4.46
N CYS A 142 7.83 12.79 4.18
CA CYS A 142 6.49 12.19 4.18
C CYS A 142 6.27 11.37 2.91
N VAL A 143 6.18 10.05 3.05
CA VAL A 143 6.00 9.13 1.92
C VAL A 143 4.53 8.92 1.57
N LEU A 144 3.63 8.96 2.55
CA LEU A 144 2.19 8.83 2.34
C LEU A 144 1.40 9.70 3.32
N ALA A 145 0.47 10.49 2.78
CA ALA A 145 -0.46 11.32 3.53
C ALA A 145 -1.70 10.54 4.03
N PRO A 146 -2.28 10.90 5.18
CA PRO A 146 -3.49 10.29 5.70
C PRO A 146 -4.69 10.47 4.76
N GLY A 147 -5.70 9.61 4.88
CA GLY A 147 -6.89 9.60 4.04
C GLY A 147 -6.74 8.81 2.74
N ARG A 148 -5.52 8.35 2.42
CA ARG A 148 -5.28 7.45 1.28
C ARG A 148 -5.83 6.05 1.57
N ARG A 149 -6.55 5.48 0.60
CA ARG A 149 -6.85 4.04 0.56
C ARG A 149 -5.64 3.28 0.04
N LEU A 150 -5.08 2.41 0.86
CA LEU A 150 -3.84 1.70 0.57
C LEU A 150 -4.05 0.62 -0.51
N ALA A 151 -3.30 0.73 -1.60
CA ALA A 151 -3.19 -0.26 -2.67
C ALA A 151 -1.88 -1.06 -2.55
N ALA A 152 -1.71 -2.08 -3.39
CA ALA A 152 -0.53 -2.97 -3.35
C ALA A 152 0.81 -2.23 -3.40
N ARG A 153 0.92 -1.19 -4.25
CA ARG A 153 2.13 -0.36 -4.34
C ARG A 153 2.42 0.42 -3.05
N ASP A 154 1.37 0.86 -2.36
CA ASP A 154 1.53 1.65 -1.13
C ASP A 154 2.10 0.73 -0.03
N LEU A 155 1.72 -0.55 0.00
CA LEU A 155 2.29 -1.52 0.93
C LEU A 155 3.79 -1.73 0.72
N SER A 156 4.24 -1.79 -0.54
CA SER A 156 5.67 -1.90 -0.86
C SER A 156 6.46 -0.68 -0.37
N LEU A 157 5.89 0.52 -0.54
CA LEU A 157 6.50 1.76 -0.08
C LEU A 157 6.54 1.85 1.45
N LEU A 158 5.45 1.46 2.13
CA LEU A 158 5.41 1.39 3.59
C LEU A 158 6.44 0.39 4.13
N ALA A 159 6.61 -0.76 3.48
CA ALA A 159 7.62 -1.74 3.84
C ALA A 159 9.05 -1.18 3.70
N SER A 160 9.33 -0.44 2.61
CA SER A 160 10.68 0.11 2.37
C SER A 160 11.09 1.17 3.40
N VAL A 161 10.13 1.72 4.16
CA VAL A 161 10.37 2.71 5.21
C VAL A 161 10.06 2.21 6.62
N GLY A 162 10.02 0.89 6.81
CA GLY A 162 9.83 0.28 8.13
C GLY A 162 8.46 0.52 8.78
N CYS A 163 7.43 0.88 8.01
CA CYS A 163 6.10 1.16 8.56
C CYS A 163 5.30 -0.13 8.79
N ASP A 164 5.58 -0.79 9.92
CA ASP A 164 4.80 -1.91 10.45
C ASP A 164 4.86 -1.88 12.00
N PRO A 165 3.72 -1.70 12.72
CA PRO A 165 2.33 -1.70 12.24
C PRO A 165 1.88 -0.38 11.60
N VAL A 166 0.88 -0.48 10.71
CA VAL A 166 0.28 0.66 9.99
C VAL A 166 -0.90 1.23 10.76
N GLN A 167 -0.91 2.54 10.97
CA GLN A 167 -2.03 3.26 11.59
C GLN A 167 -3.13 3.55 10.57
N VAL A 168 -4.28 2.89 10.71
CA VAL A 168 -5.42 2.99 9.78
C VAL A 168 -6.70 3.39 10.50
N TRP A 169 -7.68 3.90 9.76
CA TRP A 169 -9.03 4.11 10.28
C TRP A 169 -9.74 2.76 10.42
N ARG A 170 -10.51 2.59 11.50
CA ARG A 170 -11.37 1.42 11.66
C ARG A 170 -12.33 1.32 10.48
N ARG A 171 -12.58 0.10 9.99
CA ARG A 171 -13.60 -0.13 8.97
C ARG A 171 -14.98 0.28 9.51
N PRO A 172 -15.78 1.06 8.76
CA PRO A 172 -17.17 1.31 9.13
C PRO A 172 -17.93 0.00 9.25
N ARG A 173 -18.78 -0.13 10.27
CA ARG A 173 -19.69 -1.24 10.47
C ARG A 173 -21.05 -0.87 9.90
N VAL A 174 -21.52 -1.64 8.93
CA VAL A 174 -22.78 -1.40 8.26
C VAL A 174 -23.72 -2.55 8.57
N SER A 175 -24.84 -2.22 9.22
CA SER A 175 -25.95 -3.14 9.45
C SER A 175 -26.88 -3.12 8.25
N ILE A 176 -27.26 -4.30 7.74
CA ILE A 176 -28.23 -4.46 6.67
C ILE A 176 -29.45 -5.18 7.24
N LEU A 177 -30.60 -4.51 7.19
CA LEU A 177 -31.88 -4.99 7.67
C LEU A 177 -32.86 -5.05 6.51
N THR A 178 -33.58 -6.16 6.42
CA THR A 178 -34.57 -6.37 5.37
C THR A 178 -35.94 -6.52 5.98
N THR A 179 -36.98 -5.96 5.37
CA THR A 179 -38.39 -6.10 5.82
C THR A 179 -39.25 -6.58 4.65
N GLY A 180 -40.33 -7.29 4.97
CA GLY A 180 -41.26 -7.84 3.98
C GLY A 180 -41.74 -9.24 4.32
N ASP A 181 -43.03 -9.37 4.58
CA ASP A 181 -43.68 -10.65 4.85
C ASP A 181 -43.73 -11.58 3.61
N GLU A 182 -43.52 -11.03 2.41
CA GLU A 182 -43.44 -11.78 1.16
C GLU A 182 -42.11 -12.53 1.00
N LEU A 183 -41.10 -12.22 1.83
CA LEU A 183 -39.74 -12.66 1.60
C LEU A 183 -39.46 -14.04 2.17
N VAL A 184 -38.93 -14.94 1.33
CA VAL A 184 -38.38 -16.24 1.72
C VAL A 184 -36.89 -16.31 1.44
N LYS A 185 -36.19 -17.26 2.07
CA LYS A 185 -34.73 -17.41 1.87
C LYS A 185 -34.42 -17.80 0.41
N PRO A 186 -33.21 -17.47 -0.09
CA PRO A 186 -32.78 -17.89 -1.43
C PRO A 186 -32.93 -19.40 -1.70
N SER A 187 -32.71 -20.25 -0.69
CA SER A 187 -32.79 -21.70 -0.81
C SER A 187 -34.22 -22.27 -0.80
N GLU A 188 -35.21 -21.46 -0.43
CA GLU A 188 -36.61 -21.89 -0.31
C GLU A 188 -37.34 -21.74 -1.65
N LYS A 189 -38.38 -22.55 -1.89
CA LYS A 189 -39.28 -22.38 -3.03
C LYS A 189 -40.42 -21.45 -2.59
N PRO A 190 -40.61 -20.28 -3.23
CA PRO A 190 -41.69 -19.37 -2.83
C PRO A 190 -43.07 -19.99 -2.98
N GLY A 191 -43.94 -19.77 -1.99
CA GLY A 191 -45.37 -20.02 -2.09
C GLY A 191 -46.11 -18.90 -2.83
N PRO A 192 -47.46 -18.97 -2.91
CA PRO A 192 -48.27 -17.90 -3.46
C PRO A 192 -48.03 -16.57 -2.72
N GLY A 193 -47.74 -15.50 -3.47
CA GLY A 193 -47.47 -14.17 -2.90
C GLY A 193 -46.07 -13.98 -2.30
N GLN A 194 -45.20 -15.01 -2.35
CA GLN A 194 -43.84 -14.91 -1.84
C GLN A 194 -42.81 -14.74 -2.95
N ILE A 195 -41.69 -14.09 -2.63
CA ILE A 195 -40.51 -13.95 -3.49
C ILE A 195 -39.24 -14.22 -2.69
N ARG A 196 -38.14 -14.52 -3.39
CA ARG A 196 -36.84 -14.75 -2.73
C ARG A 196 -36.18 -13.43 -2.37
N GLU A 197 -35.70 -13.34 -1.15
CA GLU A 197 -34.86 -12.25 -0.69
C GLU A 197 -33.47 -12.35 -1.34
N GLY A 198 -33.08 -11.32 -2.11
CA GLY A 198 -31.76 -11.25 -2.75
C GLY A 198 -31.01 -9.92 -2.55
N ASN A 199 -31.69 -8.91 -2.00
CA ASN A 199 -31.14 -7.58 -1.80
C ASN A 199 -30.04 -7.59 -0.73
N THR A 200 -30.22 -8.36 0.36
CA THR A 200 -29.23 -8.48 1.43
C THR A 200 -27.88 -8.93 0.88
N LEU A 201 -27.87 -9.95 0.00
CA LEU A 201 -26.65 -10.47 -0.59
C LEU A 201 -25.97 -9.44 -1.50
N HIS A 202 -26.76 -8.76 -2.33
CA HIS A 202 -26.28 -7.69 -3.22
C HIS A 202 -25.66 -6.53 -2.43
N LEU A 203 -26.39 -5.98 -1.47
CA LEU A 203 -25.95 -4.87 -0.62
C LEU A 203 -24.72 -5.26 0.21
N ALA A 204 -24.72 -6.46 0.81
CA ALA A 204 -23.58 -6.95 1.59
C ALA A 204 -22.31 -7.07 0.74
N ALA A 205 -22.43 -7.50 -0.52
CA ALA A 205 -21.29 -7.56 -1.44
C ALA A 205 -20.77 -6.16 -1.78
N MET A 206 -21.66 -5.21 -2.09
CA MET A 206 -21.28 -3.82 -2.38
C MET A 206 -20.58 -3.14 -1.20
N VAL A 207 -21.12 -3.32 0.01
CA VAL A 207 -20.55 -2.72 1.23
C VAL A 207 -19.17 -3.30 1.56
N ARG A 208 -18.99 -4.63 1.42
CA ARG A 208 -17.65 -5.24 1.58
C ARG A 208 -16.66 -4.75 0.53
N ALA A 209 -17.10 -4.60 -0.73
CA ALA A 209 -16.26 -4.06 -1.80
C ALA A 209 -15.82 -2.61 -1.52
N ALA A 210 -16.70 -1.80 -0.91
CA ALA A 210 -16.37 -0.46 -0.42
C ALA A 210 -15.33 -0.46 0.72
N GLY A 211 -15.15 -1.59 1.42
CA GLY A 211 -14.16 -1.79 2.48
C GLY A 211 -14.72 -1.71 3.90
N ALA A 212 -16.04 -1.79 4.06
CA ALA A 212 -16.72 -1.80 5.34
C ALA A 212 -16.96 -3.24 5.85
N GLU A 213 -17.17 -3.35 7.16
CA GLU A 213 -17.65 -4.57 7.83
C GLU A 213 -19.17 -4.65 7.70
N VAL A 214 -19.68 -5.84 7.40
CA VAL A 214 -21.12 -6.05 7.20
C VAL A 214 -21.70 -6.91 8.30
N ARG A 215 -22.76 -6.42 8.93
CA ARG A 215 -23.67 -7.17 9.82
C ARG A 215 -24.99 -7.37 9.09
N VAL A 216 -25.39 -8.61 8.86
CA VAL A 216 -26.71 -8.95 8.32
C VAL A 216 -27.67 -9.19 9.48
N CYS A 217 -28.73 -8.38 9.59
CA CYS A 217 -29.74 -8.47 10.63
C CYS A 217 -30.86 -9.47 10.29
N GLY A 218 -31.00 -9.84 9.01
CA GLY A 218 -32.03 -10.78 8.54
C GLY A 218 -33.29 -10.07 8.03
N VAL A 219 -34.31 -10.88 7.78
CA VAL A 219 -35.65 -10.41 7.41
C VAL A 219 -36.47 -10.24 8.68
N VAL A 220 -36.99 -9.03 8.88
CA VAL A 220 -37.84 -8.64 10.00
C VAL A 220 -39.30 -8.58 9.50
N PRO A 221 -40.28 -9.11 10.26
CA PRO A 221 -41.68 -8.95 9.91
C PRO A 221 -42.09 -7.49 9.84
N ASP A 222 -43.09 -7.18 9.02
CA ASP A 222 -43.66 -5.84 8.92
C ASP A 222 -44.61 -5.56 10.10
N ASP A 223 -44.06 -5.55 11.32
CA ASP A 223 -44.76 -5.13 12.53
C ASP A 223 -43.99 -4.04 13.29
N PRO A 224 -44.68 -3.02 13.85
CA PRO A 224 -44.01 -1.87 14.46
C PRO A 224 -43.07 -2.20 15.63
N LEU A 225 -43.33 -3.26 16.39
CA LEU A 225 -42.51 -3.63 17.54
C LEU A 225 -41.21 -4.30 17.08
N SER A 226 -41.31 -5.30 16.19
CA SER A 226 -40.15 -5.98 15.63
C SER A 226 -39.24 -5.03 14.86
N LEU A 227 -39.82 -4.12 14.05
CA LEU A 227 -39.04 -3.10 13.35
C LEU A 227 -38.32 -2.17 14.32
N ARG A 228 -39.00 -1.69 15.36
CA ARG A 228 -38.39 -0.79 16.35
C ARG A 228 -37.23 -1.47 17.08
N GLU A 229 -37.39 -2.71 17.51
CA GLU A 229 -36.34 -3.47 18.20
C GLU A 229 -35.16 -3.75 17.28
N ALA A 230 -35.43 -4.18 16.04
CA ALA A 230 -34.38 -4.50 15.07
C ALA A 230 -33.60 -3.26 14.62
N PHE A 231 -34.26 -2.11 14.42
CA PHE A 231 -33.58 -0.85 14.12
C PHE A 231 -32.72 -0.38 15.29
N ALA A 232 -33.23 -0.47 16.53
CA ALA A 232 -32.46 -0.09 17.71
C ALA A 232 -31.19 -0.93 17.86
N GLU A 233 -31.30 -2.25 17.72
CA GLU A 233 -30.15 -3.15 17.78
C GLU A 233 -29.15 -2.87 16.64
N ALA A 234 -29.65 -2.63 15.43
CA ALA A 234 -28.82 -2.40 14.25
C ALA A 234 -28.04 -1.08 14.33
N LEU A 235 -28.62 -0.04 14.93
CA LEU A 235 -28.00 1.26 15.20
C LEU A 235 -27.04 1.22 16.39
N GLU A 236 -27.30 0.39 17.40
CA GLU A 236 -26.38 0.22 18.53
C GLU A 236 -25.08 -0.48 18.10
N LYS A 237 -25.17 -1.42 17.17
CA LYS A 237 -24.07 -2.31 16.76
C LYS A 237 -23.39 -1.89 15.44
N GLY A 238 -23.88 -0.85 14.78
CA GLY A 238 -23.40 -0.38 13.48
C GLY A 238 -23.20 1.14 13.44
N ASP A 239 -22.28 1.58 12.58
CA ASP A 239 -22.07 3.00 12.29
C ASP A 239 -23.10 3.52 11.26
N VAL A 240 -23.59 2.61 10.39
CA VAL A 240 -24.60 2.89 9.35
C VAL A 240 -25.62 1.76 9.31
N LEU A 241 -26.89 2.10 9.19
CA LEU A 241 -27.97 1.16 8.90
C LEU A 241 -28.47 1.35 7.47
N ILE A 242 -28.49 0.27 6.70
CA ILE A 242 -29.17 0.18 5.40
C ILE A 242 -30.41 -0.69 5.60
N SER A 243 -31.58 -0.10 5.37
CA SER A 243 -32.85 -0.83 5.35
C SER A 243 -33.27 -1.08 3.91
N THR A 244 -33.75 -2.29 3.60
CA THR A 244 -34.34 -2.64 2.30
C THR A 244 -35.66 -3.39 2.51
N GLY A 245 -36.72 -2.95 1.85
CA GLY A 245 -38.07 -3.45 2.11
C GLY A 245 -39.09 -2.39 1.76
N GLY A 246 -40.37 -2.74 1.86
CA GLY A 246 -41.47 -1.80 1.70
C GLY A 246 -41.47 -0.77 2.83
N VAL A 247 -40.87 0.40 2.62
CA VAL A 247 -41.21 1.61 3.37
C VAL A 247 -42.10 2.44 2.47
N SER A 248 -43.38 2.09 2.45
CA SER A 248 -44.38 2.79 1.64
C SER A 248 -45.07 3.87 2.47
N MET A 249 -45.81 4.73 1.77
CA MET A 249 -46.76 5.69 2.34
C MET A 249 -48.16 5.18 1.96
N GLY A 250 -48.56 4.02 2.47
CA GLY A 250 -49.84 3.35 2.18
C GLY A 250 -50.66 3.06 3.44
N GLU A 251 -51.93 2.69 3.25
CA GLU A 251 -52.90 2.41 4.33
C GLU A 251 -52.56 1.19 5.22
N TYR A 252 -51.49 0.47 4.94
CA TYR A 252 -51.08 -0.76 5.64
C TYR A 252 -49.68 -0.66 6.29
N ASP A 253 -49.13 0.55 6.42
CA ASP A 253 -47.83 0.85 7.05
C ASP A 253 -47.96 1.36 8.51
#